data_AF-A0A358PSU4-F1
#
_entry.id   AF-A0A358PSU4-F1
#
_cell.length_a   1.000
_cell.length_b   1.000
_cell.length_c   1.000
_cell.angle_alpha   90.00
_cell.angle_beta   90.00
_cell.angle_gamma   90.00
#
_symmetry.space_group_name_H-M   'P 1'
#
loop_
_entity.id
_entity.type
_entity.pdbx_description
1 polymer ?
#
loop_
_entity_poly.entity_id
_entity_poly.type
_entity_poly.pdbx_seq_one_letter_code
_entity_poly.pdbx_strand_id
1 'polypeptide(L)'
;MNVEDIPIPSMAAIRVSKEGKSALFETTIIQTTDNKYIYAMPVRVDEKLVNFEAKGLLKEIKIEFAPFEFYEWRNISIIRFVEDGRSYLRIRTTTPGIRAMAWSDKPVTSTKKKKESIISAEALEVMNAAQSAQTQAGGENK
;
A
#
# COMPACT_ATOMS: atom_id res chain seq x y z
N MET A 1 -9.05 -7.34 25.43
CA MET A 1 -7.71 -7.94 25.30
C MET A 1 -6.81 -6.83 24.82
N ASN A 2 -5.75 -6.52 25.58
CA ASN A 2 -4.74 -5.57 25.12
C ASN A 2 -3.87 -6.29 24.09
N VAL A 3 -3.57 -5.62 23.00
CA VAL A 3 -2.70 -6.15 21.95
C VAL A 3 -1.28 -5.73 22.30
N GLU A 4 -0.45 -6.69 22.67
CA GLU A 4 0.90 -6.41 23.19
C GLU A 4 2.02 -6.72 22.18
N ASP A 5 1.77 -7.60 21.20
CA ASP A 5 2.79 -8.05 20.25
C ASP A 5 2.27 -8.02 18.81
N ILE A 6 2.53 -6.91 18.10
CA ILE A 6 2.24 -6.80 16.66
C ILE A 6 3.24 -7.66 15.86
N PRO A 7 2.78 -8.54 14.95
CA PRO A 7 3.68 -9.33 14.12
C PRO A 7 4.50 -8.43 13.19
N ILE A 8 5.73 -8.83 12.87
CA ILE A 8 6.62 -8.06 11.98
C ILE A 8 7.21 -9.01 10.92
N PRO A 9 7.08 -8.69 9.62
CA PRO A 9 6.27 -7.60 9.07
C PRO A 9 4.77 -7.90 9.16
N SER A 10 3.95 -6.85 9.25
CA SER A 10 2.48 -6.95 9.16
C SER A 10 1.91 -6.01 8.12
N MET A 11 0.90 -6.47 7.39
CA MET A 11 0.12 -5.60 6.52
C MET A 11 -0.71 -4.62 7.37
N ALA A 12 -0.77 -3.37 6.96
CA ALA A 12 -1.53 -2.35 7.64
C ALA A 12 -2.16 -1.35 6.68
N ALA A 13 -3.21 -0.68 7.13
CA ALA A 13 -3.85 0.39 6.39
C ALA A 13 -4.10 1.60 7.29
N ILE A 14 -3.68 2.77 6.83
CA ILE A 14 -3.85 4.06 7.50
C ILE A 14 -5.06 4.75 6.88
N ARG A 15 -6.06 5.09 7.70
CA ARG A 15 -7.17 5.95 7.33
C ARG A 15 -6.92 7.36 7.85
N VAL A 16 -7.12 8.34 6.98
CA VAL A 16 -6.99 9.76 7.30
C VAL A 16 -8.28 10.46 6.89
N SER A 17 -8.88 11.19 7.83
CA SER A 17 -10.17 11.85 7.61
C SER A 17 -10.13 13.33 7.99
N LYS A 18 -10.77 14.17 7.18
CA LYS A 18 -10.96 15.61 7.39
C LYS A 18 -12.28 16.06 6.78
N GLU A 19 -13.09 16.82 7.53
CA GLU A 19 -14.27 17.52 6.97
C GLU A 19 -15.19 16.61 6.13
N GLY A 20 -15.45 15.39 6.62
CA GLY A 20 -16.32 14.40 5.94
C GLY A 20 -15.68 13.65 4.77
N LYS A 21 -14.42 13.93 4.41
CA LYS A 21 -13.65 13.17 3.42
C LYS A 21 -12.66 12.25 4.13
N SER A 22 -12.52 11.03 3.63
CA SER A 22 -11.54 10.05 4.12
C SER A 22 -10.75 9.44 2.99
N ALA A 23 -9.48 9.13 3.26
CA ALA A 23 -8.62 8.38 2.37
C ALA A 23 -7.98 7.21 3.13
N LEU A 24 -7.85 6.06 2.46
CA LEU A 24 -7.26 4.84 3.01
C LEU A 24 -5.96 4.52 2.28
N PHE A 25 -4.91 4.16 2.99
CA PHE A 25 -3.57 3.91 2.42
C PHE A 25 -2.96 2.64 2.97
N GLU A 26 -2.46 1.76 2.12
CA GLU A 26 -1.72 0.56 2.58
C GLU A 26 -0.29 0.90 2.97
N THR A 27 0.21 0.21 3.99
CA THR A 27 1.60 0.22 4.42
C THR A 27 1.97 -1.13 5.05
N THR A 28 3.22 -1.28 5.44
CA THR A 28 3.75 -2.46 6.12
C THR A 28 4.43 -2.03 7.40
N ILE A 29 4.07 -2.68 8.50
CA ILE A 29 4.73 -2.52 9.79
C ILE A 29 6.09 -3.21 9.76
N ILE A 30 7.12 -2.53 10.24
CA ILE A 30 8.51 -3.02 10.21
C ILE A 30 9.13 -3.13 11.60
N GLN A 31 8.58 -2.43 12.60
CA GLN A 31 9.05 -2.49 13.97
C GLN A 31 7.97 -1.95 14.91
N THR A 32 8.01 -2.39 16.16
CA THR A 32 7.23 -1.83 17.27
C THR A 32 8.14 -1.60 18.48
N THR A 33 7.76 -0.68 19.35
CA THR A 33 8.49 -0.40 20.60
C THR A 33 7.51 -0.08 21.72
N ASP A 34 7.55 -0.90 22.77
CA ASP A 34 6.82 -0.74 24.02
C ASP A 34 5.31 -0.48 23.86
N ASN A 35 4.69 -0.98 22.79
CA ASN A 35 3.28 -0.72 22.44
C ASN A 35 2.89 0.77 22.31
N LYS A 36 3.88 1.67 22.32
CA LYS A 36 3.71 3.13 22.20
C LYS A 36 4.03 3.64 20.82
N TYR A 37 4.96 2.98 20.14
CA TYR A 37 5.39 3.35 18.80
C TYR A 37 5.30 2.17 17.85
N ILE A 38 4.73 2.45 16.69
CA ILE A 38 4.65 1.53 15.55
C ILE A 38 5.39 2.20 14.40
N TYR A 39 6.35 1.50 13.80
CA TYR A 39 7.13 1.97 12.67
C TYR A 39 6.66 1.27 11.41
N ALA A 40 6.45 2.05 10.35
CA ALA A 40 5.92 1.56 9.10
C ALA A 40 6.64 2.15 7.88
N MET A 41 6.52 1.44 6.76
CA MET A 41 7.00 1.89 5.46
C MET A 41 6.28 3.18 5.02
N PRO A 42 6.97 4.06 4.27
CA PRO A 42 6.35 5.27 3.75
C PRO A 42 5.31 4.92 2.68
N VAL A 43 4.22 5.67 2.68
CA VAL A 43 3.16 5.53 1.67
C VAL A 43 3.47 6.39 0.46
N ARG A 44 3.29 5.86 -0.74
CA ARG A 44 3.38 6.60 -2.00
C ARG A 44 2.10 6.45 -2.82
N VAL A 45 1.69 7.53 -3.47
CA VAL A 45 0.62 7.56 -4.47
C VAL A 45 1.18 8.24 -5.71
N ASP A 46 1.11 7.57 -6.87
CA ASP A 46 1.71 8.05 -8.12
C ASP A 46 3.17 8.52 -7.91
N GLU A 47 3.98 7.67 -7.27
CA GLU A 47 5.40 7.90 -6.92
C GLU A 47 5.66 9.02 -5.89
N LYS A 48 4.64 9.80 -5.53
CA LYS A 48 4.75 10.88 -4.55
C LYS A 48 4.54 10.38 -3.12
N LEU A 49 5.44 10.77 -2.22
CA LEU A 49 5.31 10.49 -0.80
C LEU A 49 4.08 11.19 -0.21
N VAL A 50 3.25 10.43 0.50
CA VAL A 50 2.09 10.98 1.22
C VAL A 50 2.57 11.59 2.54
N ASN A 51 2.15 12.83 2.81
CA ASN A 51 2.42 13.49 4.08
C ASN A 51 1.22 13.36 5.03
N PHE A 52 1.45 12.73 6.18
CA PHE A 52 0.44 12.52 7.21
C PHE A 52 0.50 13.53 8.36
N GLU A 53 1.45 14.46 8.39
CA GLU A 53 1.68 15.35 9.54
C GLU A 53 0.67 16.50 9.68
N ALA A 54 -0.34 16.57 8.81
CA ALA A 54 -1.31 17.65 8.83
C ALA A 54 -2.17 17.64 10.12
N LYS A 55 -2.25 18.83 10.74
CA LYS A 55 -3.07 19.11 11.93
C LYS A 55 -4.56 19.04 11.59
N GLY A 56 -5.38 18.66 12.58
CA GLY A 56 -6.83 18.54 12.43
C GLY A 56 -7.31 17.30 11.68
N LEU A 57 -6.39 16.45 11.18
CA LEU A 57 -6.73 15.16 10.58
C LEU A 57 -6.96 14.12 11.67
N LEU A 58 -8.12 13.47 11.62
CA LEU A 58 -8.34 12.22 12.33
C LEU A 58 -7.56 11.11 11.62
N LYS A 59 -6.80 10.35 12.39
CA LYS A 59 -5.92 9.29 11.89
C LYS A 59 -6.20 8.01 12.63
N GLU A 60 -6.26 6.93 11.88
CA GLU A 60 -6.47 5.58 12.38
C GLU A 60 -5.58 4.63 11.60
N ILE A 61 -5.12 3.56 12.25
CA ILE A 61 -4.39 2.48 11.59
C ILE A 61 -5.06 1.17 11.95
N LYS A 62 -5.28 0.33 10.94
CA LYS A 62 -5.61 -1.08 11.13
C LYS A 62 -4.45 -1.94 10.71
N ILE A 63 -4.14 -2.95 11.51
CA ILE A 63 -3.04 -3.88 11.27
C ILE A 63 -3.64 -5.28 11.20
N GLU A 64 -3.24 -6.04 10.19
CA GLU A 64 -3.58 -7.46 10.02
C GLU A 64 -2.55 -8.30 10.76
N PHE A 65 -3.00 -9.04 11.79
CA PHE A 65 -2.16 -9.89 12.62
C PHE A 65 -2.04 -11.31 12.07
N ALA A 66 -3.12 -11.77 11.46
CA ALA A 66 -3.25 -13.03 10.75
C ALA A 66 -4.31 -12.84 9.66
N PRO A 67 -4.44 -13.75 8.67
CA PRO A 67 -5.45 -13.63 7.64
C PRO A 67 -6.84 -13.36 8.23
N PHE A 68 -7.41 -12.21 7.88
CA PHE A 68 -8.71 -11.73 8.37
C PHE A 68 -8.81 -11.34 9.86
N GLU A 69 -7.68 -11.29 10.58
CA GLU A 69 -7.61 -10.81 11.96
C GLU A 69 -7.02 -9.40 12.02
N PHE A 70 -7.86 -8.40 12.31
CA PHE A 70 -7.46 -7.00 12.33
C PHE A 70 -7.60 -6.37 13.70
N TYR A 71 -6.66 -5.48 14.01
CA TYR A 71 -6.73 -4.59 15.18
C TYR A 71 -6.59 -3.14 14.75
N GLU A 72 -7.37 -2.25 15.39
CA GLU A 72 -7.46 -0.84 15.10
C GLU A 72 -6.90 0.01 16.24
N TRP A 73 -6.15 1.06 15.88
CA TRP A 73 -5.77 2.17 16.75
C TRP A 73 -6.34 3.46 16.17
N ARG A 74 -6.99 4.25 17.03
CA ARG A 74 -7.57 5.56 16.67
C ARG A 74 -6.84 6.69 17.36
N ASN A 75 -7.04 7.92 16.87
CA ASN A 75 -6.45 9.14 17.41
C ASN A 75 -4.91 9.07 17.49
N ILE A 76 -4.30 8.41 16.52
CA ILE A 76 -2.84 8.23 16.46
C ILE A 76 -2.17 9.51 15.94
N SER A 77 -0.92 9.72 16.36
CA SER A 77 -0.05 10.72 15.76
C SER A 77 0.91 10.04 14.79
N ILE A 78 1.04 10.57 13.58
CA ILE A 78 1.93 10.03 12.55
C ILE A 78 2.91 11.13 12.18
N ILE A 79 4.20 10.83 12.28
CA ILE A 79 5.26 11.67 11.76
C ILE A 79 6.10 10.89 10.76
N ARG A 80 6.69 11.61 9.81
CA ARG A 80 7.69 11.06 8.91
C ARG A 80 9.07 11.41 9.44
N PHE A 81 9.98 10.46 9.37
CA PHE A 81 11.39 10.70 9.63
C PHE A 81 12.24 10.06 8.55
N VAL A 82 13.52 10.45 8.50
CA VAL A 82 14.50 9.92 7.55
C VAL A 82 15.63 9.31 8.36
N GLU A 83 16.01 8.09 8.00
CA GLU A 83 17.10 7.33 8.59
C GLU A 83 17.85 6.64 7.45
N ASP A 84 19.17 6.78 7.40
CA ASP A 84 20.03 6.23 6.34
C ASP A 84 19.56 6.54 4.91
N GLY A 85 19.05 7.75 4.69
CA GLY A 85 18.53 8.20 3.39
C GLY A 85 17.17 7.59 2.99
N ARG A 86 16.55 6.78 3.86
CA ARG A 86 15.23 6.18 3.67
C ARG A 86 14.20 6.87 4.55
N SER A 87 12.99 7.06 4.02
CA SER A 87 11.89 7.65 4.79
C SER A 87 11.09 6.55 5.48
N TYR A 88 10.61 6.86 6.68
CA TYR A 88 9.78 5.96 7.50
C TYR A 88 8.65 6.73 8.17
N LEU A 89 7.62 6.01 8.59
CA LEU A 89 6.54 6.55 9.41
C LEU A 89 6.73 6.08 10.84
N ARG A 90 6.70 7.01 11.80
CA ARG A 90 6.58 6.71 13.23
C ARG A 90 5.18 7.07 13.68
N ILE A 91 4.46 6.08 14.17
CA ILE A 91 3.08 6.18 14.62
C ILE A 91 3.08 6.07 16.14
N ARG A 92 2.66 7.13 16.82
CA ARG A 92 2.47 7.11 18.27
C ARG A 92 1.03 6.71 18.59
N THR A 93 0.91 5.67 19.40
CA THR A 93 -0.35 5.16 19.95
C THR A 93 -0.46 5.59 21.42
N THR A 94 -1.67 5.96 21.85
CA THR A 94 -1.95 6.31 23.26
C THR A 94 -2.96 5.36 23.89
N THR A 95 -3.56 4.48 23.09
CA THR A 95 -4.53 3.48 23.50
C THR A 95 -4.10 2.11 22.96
N PRO A 96 -4.47 1.00 23.64
CA PRO A 96 -4.27 -0.33 23.09
C PRO A 96 -5.11 -0.53 21.81
N GLY A 97 -4.67 -1.47 20.97
CA GLY A 97 -5.41 -1.85 19.77
C GLY A 97 -6.69 -2.59 20.14
N ILE A 98 -7.75 -2.35 19.37
CA ILE A 98 -9.04 -3.03 19.54
C ILE A 98 -9.33 -3.91 18.34
N ARG A 99 -9.91 -5.09 18.56
CA ARG A 99 -10.27 -5.99 17.46
C ARG A 99 -11.26 -5.30 16.53
N ALA A 100 -11.03 -5.41 15.24
CA ALA A 100 -11.82 -4.75 14.22
C ALA A 100 -12.04 -5.66 13.00
N MET A 101 -12.98 -5.27 12.15
CA MET A 101 -13.12 -5.83 10.80
C MET A 101 -12.22 -5.09 9.82
N ALA A 102 -11.93 -5.73 8.68
CA ALA A 102 -11.31 -5.10 7.53
C ALA A 102 -12.06 -3.81 7.12
N TRP A 103 -11.35 -2.89 6.47
CA TRP A 103 -12.02 -1.76 5.84
C TRP A 103 -12.84 -2.24 4.63
N SER A 104 -14.04 -1.67 4.44
CA SER A 104 -14.84 -1.88 3.24
C SER A 104 -14.28 -1.13 2.03
N ASP A 105 -13.56 -0.04 2.27
CA ASP A 105 -13.03 0.84 1.25
C ASP A 105 -11.75 0.27 0.63
N LYS A 106 -11.57 0.49 -0.68
CA LYS A 106 -10.32 0.16 -1.35
C LYS A 106 -9.27 1.24 -1.05
N PRO A 107 -8.03 0.85 -0.71
CA PRO A 107 -6.94 1.80 -0.50
C PRO A 107 -6.61 2.62 -1.76
N VAL A 108 -6.26 3.88 -1.57
CA VAL A 108 -5.81 4.82 -2.62
C VAL A 108 -4.51 4.33 -3.26
N THR A 109 -3.69 3.60 -2.50
CA THR A 109 -2.48 2.91 -2.98
C THR A 109 -2.77 1.76 -3.95
N SER A 110 -3.98 1.20 -3.93
CA SER A 110 -4.38 0.11 -4.82
C SER A 110 -4.77 0.59 -6.23
N THR A 111 -4.82 1.92 -6.46
CA THR A 111 -5.13 2.50 -7.76
C THR A 111 -3.89 2.48 -8.65
N LYS A 112 -3.91 1.58 -9.65
CA LYS A 112 -2.89 1.31 -10.67
C LYS A 112 -1.67 0.47 -10.23
N LYS A 113 -1.91 -0.83 -9.98
CA LYS A 113 -1.10 -1.78 -10.76
C LYS A 113 -1.44 -1.52 -12.22
N LYS A 114 -0.50 -0.98 -13.00
CA LYS A 114 -0.50 -1.20 -14.46
C LYS A 114 -0.84 -2.68 -14.60
N LYS A 115 -1.91 -3.03 -15.33
CA LYS A 115 -2.07 -4.41 -15.80
C LYS A 115 -0.71 -4.75 -16.41
N GLU A 116 0.07 -5.60 -15.78
CA GLU A 116 1.13 -6.29 -16.48
C GLU A 116 0.38 -7.00 -17.60
N SER A 117 0.55 -6.47 -18.81
CA SER A 117 0.09 -7.13 -20.01
C SER A 117 0.85 -8.45 -20.03
N ILE A 118 0.19 -9.50 -19.56
CA ILE A 118 0.60 -10.88 -19.80
C ILE A 118 0.40 -11.08 -21.31
N ILE A 119 1.33 -10.55 -22.10
CA ILE A 119 1.60 -11.05 -23.42
C ILE A 119 2.64 -12.12 -23.15
N SER A 120 2.18 -13.37 -23.03
CA SER A 120 3.03 -14.55 -23.04
C SER A 120 3.97 -14.46 -24.23
N ALA A 121 5.25 -14.81 -24.06
CA ALA A 121 6.27 -14.71 -25.10
C ALA A 121 5.84 -15.37 -26.44
N GLU A 122 5.01 -16.42 -26.37
CA GLU A 122 4.40 -17.08 -27.54
C GLU A 122 3.52 -16.13 -28.39
N ALA A 123 2.77 -15.22 -27.77
CA ALA A 123 1.92 -14.28 -28.51
C ALA A 123 2.75 -13.21 -29.25
N LEU A 124 3.95 -12.90 -28.76
CA LEU A 124 4.88 -11.98 -29.42
C LEU A 124 5.58 -12.64 -30.63
N GLU A 125 5.88 -13.93 -30.54
CA GLU A 125 6.43 -14.70 -31.68
C GLU A 125 5.41 -14.89 -32.81
N VAL A 126 4.15 -15.19 -32.48
CA VAL A 126 3.10 -15.36 -33.51
C VAL A 126 2.81 -14.05 -34.25
N MET A 127 2.83 -12.90 -33.57
CA MET A 127 2.66 -11.60 -34.24
C MET A 127 3.85 -11.24 -35.15
N ASN A 128 5.08 -11.51 -34.72
CA ASN A 128 6.27 -11.27 -35.55
C ASN A 128 6.36 -12.25 -36.76
N ALA A 129 5.88 -13.48 -36.60
CA ALA A 129 5.79 -14.46 -37.69
C ALA A 129 4.70 -14.09 -38.72
N ALA A 130 3.57 -13.51 -38.27
CA ALA A 130 2.50 -13.07 -39.17
C ALA A 130 2.91 -11.84 -40.01
N GLN A 131 3.69 -10.90 -39.43
CA GLN A 131 4.18 -9.73 -40.16
C GLN A 131 5.27 -10.07 -41.19
N SER A 132 6.09 -11.09 -40.93
CA SER A 132 7.12 -11.54 -41.90
C SER A 132 6.52 -12.34 -43.07
N ALA A 133 5.39 -13.05 -42.87
CA ALA A 133 4.71 -13.79 -43.94
C ALA A 133 3.97 -12.88 -44.97
N GLN A 134 3.48 -11.70 -44.57
CA GLN A 134 2.81 -10.77 -45.51
C GLN A 134 3.77 -10.00 -46.43
N THR A 135 5.07 -9.98 -46.13
CA THR A 135 6.06 -9.21 -46.92
C THR A 135 6.62 -10.02 -48.11
N GLN A 136 6.37 -11.33 -48.18
CA GLN A 136 6.88 -12.20 -49.26
C GLN A 136 5.87 -12.55 -50.37
N ALA A 137 4.59 -12.18 -50.25
CA ALA A 137 3.56 -12.55 -51.24
C ALA A 137 3.19 -11.42 -52.24
N GLY A 138 4.00 -10.35 -52.33
CA GLY A 138 3.69 -9.15 -53.10
C GLY A 138 4.76 -8.72 -54.11
N GLY A 139 5.55 -9.66 -54.64
CA GLY A 139 6.66 -9.28 -55.52
C GLY A 139 7.14 -10.40 -56.44
N GLU A 140 6.29 -10.91 -57.33
CA GLU A 140 6.78 -11.50 -58.58
C GLU A 140 5.80 -11.14 -59.70
N ASN A 141 6.18 -10.09 -60.42
CA ASN A 141 5.54 -9.60 -61.63
C ASN A 141 6.55 -9.86 -62.76
N LYS A 142 6.32 -10.88 -63.57
CA LYS A 142 6.77 -10.93 -64.97
C LYS A 142 6.08 -12.02 -65.78
#